data_AF-A0A2T4PY05-F1
#
_entry.id   AF-A0A2T4PY05-F1
#
_cell.length_a   1.000
_cell.length_b   1.000
_cell.length_c   1.000
_cell.angle_alpha   90.00
_cell.angle_beta   90.00
_cell.angle_gamma   90.00
#
_symmetry.space_group_name_H-M   'P 1'
#
loop_
_entity.id
_entity.type
_entity.pdbx_description
1 polymer ?
#
loop_
_entity_poly.entity_id
_entity_poly.type
_entity_poly.pdbx_seq_one_letter_code
_entity_poly.pdbx_strand_id
1 'polypeptide(L)'
;MENSLRQLRKPSVQVMNVLSLVTILMAGVQYFFSLTFESTPIYLLITTVIEIIIIILGFIQLFEKSENIKLKTAKRYLIVGCLTAYSTFLSFYNVYFFMAEENHIKLTNFWVVGFLFFIVCASAHICSLLLMSSTPV
;
A
#
# COMPACT_ATOMS: atom_id res chain seq x y z
N MET A 1 -19.06 3.42 19.81
CA MET A 1 -18.82 4.27 18.62
C MET A 1 -17.59 5.18 18.79
N GLU A 2 -17.44 5.88 19.92
CA GLU A 2 -16.27 6.74 20.15
C GLU A 2 -14.95 5.96 20.29
N ASN A 3 -14.98 4.81 20.98
CA ASN A 3 -13.81 3.92 21.10
C ASN A 3 -13.38 3.27 19.76
N SER A 4 -14.32 2.93 18.87
CA SER A 4 -14.01 2.41 17.54
C SER A 4 -13.45 3.49 16.60
N LEU A 5 -13.95 4.73 16.70
CA LEU A 5 -13.39 5.90 16.01
C LEU A 5 -11.98 6.24 16.50
N ARG A 6 -11.69 6.06 17.80
CA ARG A 6 -10.33 6.21 18.35
C ARG A 6 -9.38 5.10 17.87
N GLN A 7 -9.86 3.87 17.68
CA GLN A 7 -9.04 2.77 17.15
C GLN A 7 -8.61 2.95 15.69
N LEU A 8 -9.42 3.65 14.87
CA LEU A 8 -9.06 4.03 13.49
C LEU A 8 -7.85 4.98 13.42
N ARG A 9 -7.47 5.60 14.53
CA ARG A 9 -6.33 6.52 14.64
C ARG A 9 -5.05 5.85 15.14
N LYS A 10 -5.01 4.51 15.23
CA LYS A 10 -3.79 3.80 15.63
C LYS A 10 -2.63 4.17 14.69
N PRO A 11 -1.40 4.26 15.18
CA PRO A 11 -0.23 4.62 14.37
C PRO A 11 0.13 3.54 13.32
N SER A 12 -0.68 2.48 13.18
CA SER A 12 -0.43 1.39 12.23
C SER A 12 -0.30 1.89 10.80
N VAL A 13 -1.17 2.80 10.35
CA VAL A 13 -1.06 3.40 9.00
C VAL A 13 0.29 4.09 8.81
N GLN A 14 0.78 4.78 9.83
CA GLN A 14 2.06 5.50 9.77
C GLN A 14 3.24 4.54 9.76
N VAL A 15 3.21 3.51 10.60
CA VAL A 15 4.22 2.45 10.61
C VAL A 15 4.28 1.76 9.24
N MET A 16 3.12 1.45 8.66
CA MET A 16 3.03 0.84 7.33
C MET A 16 3.54 1.75 6.23
N ASN A 17 3.22 3.05 6.27
CA ASN A 17 3.74 4.03 5.32
C ASN A 17 5.28 4.16 5.39
N VAL A 18 5.85 4.20 6.61
CA VAL A 18 7.31 4.21 6.80
C VAL A 18 7.93 2.94 6.24
N LEU A 19 7.30 1.78 6.50
CA LEU A 19 7.76 0.50 5.98
C LEU A 19 7.72 0.47 4.45
N SER A 20 6.62 0.94 3.84
CA SER A 20 6.50 1.07 2.38
C SER A 20 7.60 1.97 1.82
N LEU A 21 7.84 3.13 2.45
CA LEU A 21 8.89 4.05 2.01
C LEU A 21 10.28 3.40 2.06
N VAL A 22 10.59 2.66 3.14
CA VAL A 22 11.84 1.89 3.24
C VAL A 22 11.94 0.87 2.11
N THR A 23 10.88 0.13 1.81
CA THR A 23 10.89 -0.86 0.72
C THR A 23 11.03 -0.20 -0.66
N ILE A 24 10.39 0.95 -0.90
CA ILE A 24 10.56 1.71 -2.15
C ILE A 24 12.01 2.19 -2.27
N LEU A 25 12.62 2.65 -1.18
CA LEU A 25 14.04 3.01 -1.19
C LEU A 25 14.93 1.80 -1.49
N MET A 26 14.63 0.61 -0.92
CA MET A 26 15.34 -0.64 -1.25
C MET A 26 15.20 -1.03 -2.72
N ALA A 27 14.02 -0.85 -3.32
CA ALA A 27 13.83 -1.00 -4.77
C ALA A 27 14.66 0.03 -5.54
N GLY A 28 14.71 1.27 -5.05
CA GLY A 28 15.52 2.34 -5.63
C GLY A 28 17.03 2.10 -5.56
N VAL A 29 17.51 1.29 -4.61
CA VAL A 29 18.94 0.91 -4.51
C VAL A 29 19.45 0.27 -5.80
N GLN A 30 18.59 -0.42 -6.56
CA GLN A 30 18.98 -1.04 -7.83
C GLN A 30 19.52 -0.03 -8.86
N TYR A 31 19.05 1.23 -8.82
CA TYR A 31 19.53 2.29 -9.71
C TYR A 31 20.98 2.75 -9.43
N PHE A 32 21.58 2.38 -8.29
CA PHE A 32 23.00 2.63 -8.05
C PHE A 32 23.91 1.57 -8.68
N PHE A 33 23.33 0.50 -9.23
CA PHE A 33 24.06 -0.56 -9.93
C PHE A 33 23.92 -0.36 -11.45
N SER A 34 23.25 -1.26 -12.17
CA SER A 34 23.12 -1.20 -13.63
C SER A 34 21.73 -0.81 -14.13
N LEU A 35 20.71 -0.79 -13.27
CA LEU A 35 19.34 -0.47 -13.62
C LEU A 35 19.25 1.02 -13.96
N THR A 36 18.59 1.33 -15.06
CA THR A 36 18.30 2.71 -15.45
C THR A 36 16.79 2.92 -15.50
N PHE A 37 16.35 4.18 -15.40
CA PHE A 37 14.93 4.51 -15.52
C PHE A 37 14.36 4.09 -16.89
N GLU A 38 15.19 4.10 -17.95
CA GLU A 38 14.78 3.71 -19.30
C GLU A 38 14.60 2.20 -19.45
N SER A 39 15.42 1.41 -18.76
CA SER A 39 15.32 -0.06 -18.78
C SER A 39 14.30 -0.60 -17.78
N THR A 40 13.85 0.21 -16.82
CA THR A 40 12.87 -0.22 -15.82
C THR A 40 11.49 -0.41 -16.45
N PRO A 41 10.83 -1.54 -16.22
CA PRO A 41 9.48 -1.75 -16.71
C PRO A 41 8.49 -0.71 -16.21
N ILE A 42 7.71 -0.15 -17.14
CA ILE A 42 6.70 0.89 -16.87
C ILE A 42 5.73 0.51 -15.75
N TYR A 43 5.33 -0.77 -15.66
CA TYR A 43 4.38 -1.20 -14.64
C TYR A 43 4.93 -0.99 -13.22
N LEU A 44 6.23 -1.23 -12.99
CA LEU A 44 6.89 -0.99 -11.70
C LEU A 44 6.92 0.50 -11.37
N LEU A 45 7.23 1.34 -12.36
CA LEU A 45 7.24 2.80 -12.19
C LEU A 45 5.84 3.31 -11.82
N ILE A 46 4.81 2.88 -12.55
CA ILE A 46 3.42 3.27 -12.30
C ILE A 46 2.98 2.85 -10.89
N THR A 47 3.24 1.60 -10.48
CA THR A 47 2.86 1.14 -9.15
C THR A 47 3.59 1.88 -8.05
N THR A 48 4.90 2.13 -8.20
CA THR A 48 5.67 2.92 -7.23
C THR A 48 5.14 4.35 -7.09
N VAL A 49 4.74 5.00 -8.19
CA VAL A 49 4.10 6.33 -8.13
C VAL A 49 2.78 6.30 -7.37
N ILE A 50 1.94 5.28 -7.61
CA ILE A 50 0.68 5.09 -6.88
C ILE A 50 0.95 4.87 -5.39
N GLU A 51 1.94 4.04 -5.04
CA GLU A 51 2.35 3.79 -3.64
C GLU A 51 2.78 5.09 -2.94
N ILE A 52 3.58 5.93 -3.61
CA ILE A 52 4.00 7.24 -3.08
C ILE A 52 2.79 8.14 -2.81
N ILE A 53 1.82 8.20 -3.70
CA ILE A 53 0.58 8.98 -3.50
C ILE A 53 -0.16 8.48 -2.25
N ILE A 54 -0.31 7.17 -2.10
CA ILE A 54 -0.98 6.56 -0.93
C ILE A 54 -0.23 6.88 0.37
N ILE A 55 1.10 6.81 0.36
CA ILE A 55 1.95 7.16 1.50
C ILE A 55 1.72 8.61 1.92
N ILE A 56 1.72 9.55 0.97
CA ILE A 56 1.45 10.98 1.23
C ILE A 56 0.06 11.16 1.83
N LEU A 57 -0.97 10.51 1.26
CA LEU A 57 -2.33 10.57 1.79
C LEU A 57 -2.43 10.03 3.22
N GLY A 58 -1.69 8.97 3.54
CA GLY A 58 -1.65 8.43 4.90
C GLY A 58 -0.91 9.35 5.88
N PHE A 59 0.19 10.00 5.48
CA PHE A 59 0.88 10.97 6.34
C PHE A 59 0.03 12.23 6.60
N ILE A 60 -0.76 12.69 5.61
CA ILE A 60 -1.66 13.85 5.78
C ILE A 60 -2.63 13.64 6.97
N GLN A 61 -3.03 12.40 7.25
CA GLN A 61 -3.92 12.08 8.38
C GLN A 61 -3.34 12.46 9.76
N LEU A 62 -2.01 12.57 9.89
CA LEU A 62 -1.36 12.99 11.14
C LEU A 62 -1.67 14.43 11.51
N PHE A 63 -1.87 15.29 10.53
CA PHE A 63 -2.03 16.74 10.71
C PHE A 63 -3.49 17.16 10.94
N GLU A 64 -4.45 16.24 10.80
CA GLU A 64 -5.86 16.55 10.97
C GLU A 64 -6.25 16.55 12.45
N LYS A 65 -6.77 17.69 12.94
CA LYS A 65 -7.25 17.85 14.31
C LYS A 65 -8.44 16.92 14.60
N SER A 66 -8.47 16.35 15.81
CA SER A 66 -9.44 15.32 16.19
C SER A 66 -10.74 15.83 16.80
N GLU A 67 -10.96 17.14 16.87
CA GLU A 67 -12.21 17.68 17.41
C GLU A 67 -13.33 17.56 16.38
N ASN A 68 -14.36 16.76 16.70
CA ASN A 68 -15.50 16.42 15.86
C ASN A 68 -15.18 15.66 14.55
N ILE A 69 -14.70 14.41 14.68
CA ILE A 69 -14.57 13.48 13.55
C ILE A 69 -15.96 13.19 12.97
N LYS A 70 -16.30 13.87 11.87
CA LYS A 70 -17.51 13.59 11.09
C LYS A 70 -17.40 12.19 10.45
N LEU A 71 -18.54 11.55 10.19
CA LEU A 71 -18.61 10.25 9.50
C LEU A 71 -17.82 10.24 8.18
N LYS A 72 -17.82 11.35 7.44
CA LYS A 72 -17.05 11.51 6.20
C LYS A 72 -15.54 11.35 6.42
N THR A 73 -15.01 11.92 7.50
CA THR A 73 -13.59 11.83 7.86
C THR A 73 -13.23 10.40 8.26
N ALA A 74 -14.07 9.75 9.06
CA ALA A 74 -13.86 8.35 9.46
C ALA A 74 -13.84 7.39 8.26
N LYS A 75 -14.77 7.56 7.30
CA LYS A 75 -14.78 6.77 6.05
C LYS A 75 -13.49 6.96 5.25
N ARG A 76 -13.00 8.20 5.12
CA ARG A 76 -11.73 8.48 4.45
C ARG A 76 -10.56 7.78 5.16
N TYR A 77 -10.49 7.82 6.48
CA TYR A 77 -9.44 7.14 7.24
C TYR A 77 -9.44 5.64 7.02
N LEU A 78 -10.62 5.02 6.99
CA LEU A 78 -10.76 3.60 6.67
C LEU A 78 -10.25 3.29 5.25
N ILE A 79 -10.67 4.07 4.25
CA ILE A 79 -10.25 3.86 2.84
C ILE A 79 -8.73 3.95 2.72
N VAL A 80 -8.13 5.01 3.25
CA VAL A 80 -6.67 5.18 3.20
C VAL A 80 -5.97 4.09 4.00
N GLY A 81 -6.50 3.67 5.16
CA GLY A 81 -5.94 2.56 5.93
C GLY A 81 -5.91 1.25 5.14
N CYS A 82 -7.00 0.92 4.43
CA CYS A 82 -7.02 -0.22 3.52
C CYS A 82 -6.02 -0.07 2.38
N LEU A 83 -6.00 1.10 1.71
CA LEU A 83 -5.06 1.36 0.61
C LEU A 83 -3.61 1.27 1.06
N THR A 84 -3.25 1.86 2.19
CA THR A 84 -1.92 1.75 2.79
C THR A 84 -1.58 0.29 3.05
N ALA A 85 -2.50 -0.50 3.62
CA ALA A 85 -2.22 -1.89 3.95
C ALA A 85 -1.85 -2.73 2.71
N TYR A 86 -2.64 -2.58 1.64
CA TYR A 86 -2.39 -3.28 0.40
C TYR A 86 -1.17 -2.72 -0.36
N SER A 87 -0.99 -1.40 -0.34
CA SER A 87 0.17 -0.73 -0.92
C SER A 87 1.48 -1.15 -0.25
N THR A 88 1.50 -1.38 1.06
CA THR A 88 2.68 -1.93 1.76
C THR A 88 3.03 -3.33 1.29
N PHE A 89 2.04 -4.22 1.13
CA PHE A 89 2.34 -5.55 0.59
C PHE A 89 2.87 -5.46 -0.84
N LEU A 90 2.27 -4.60 -1.67
CA LEU A 90 2.70 -4.39 -3.04
C LEU A 90 4.12 -3.82 -3.12
N SER A 91 4.51 -2.93 -2.22
CA SER A 91 5.86 -2.34 -2.21
C SER A 91 6.93 -3.39 -1.88
N PHE A 92 6.65 -4.31 -0.93
CA PHE A 92 7.51 -5.48 -0.70
C PHE A 92 7.59 -6.38 -1.93
N TYR A 93 6.46 -6.66 -2.56
CA TYR A 93 6.40 -7.49 -3.75
C TYR A 93 7.23 -6.87 -4.89
N ASN A 94 7.11 -5.56 -5.10
CA ASN A 94 7.83 -4.85 -6.16
C ASN A 94 9.35 -4.85 -5.99
N VAL A 95 9.89 -4.85 -4.77
CA VAL A 95 11.34 -4.96 -4.52
C VAL A 95 11.93 -6.18 -5.24
N TYR A 96 11.24 -7.33 -5.21
CA TYR A 96 11.69 -8.55 -5.89
C TYR A 96 11.82 -8.35 -7.41
N PHE A 97 10.88 -7.63 -8.03
CA PHE A 97 10.90 -7.41 -9.48
C PHE A 97 11.89 -6.34 -9.90
N PHE A 98 12.09 -5.29 -9.09
CA PHE A 98 13.20 -4.36 -9.31
C PHE A 98 14.55 -5.09 -9.28
N MET A 99 14.75 -6.01 -8.34
CA MET A 99 15.96 -6.84 -8.28
C MET A 99 16.07 -7.81 -9.47
N ALA A 100 14.96 -8.39 -9.92
CA ALA A 100 14.95 -9.27 -11.08
C ALA A 100 15.35 -8.54 -12.37
N GLU A 101 14.84 -7.33 -12.59
CA GLU A 101 15.16 -6.51 -13.75
C GLU A 101 16.63 -6.03 -13.74
N GLU A 102 17.17 -5.70 -12.56
CA GLU A 102 18.61 -5.44 -12.41
C GLU A 102 19.47 -6.63 -12.85
N ASN A 103 19.01 -7.85 -12.59
CA ASN A 103 19.71 -9.07 -13.00
C ASN A 103 19.28 -9.56 -14.40
N HIS A 104 18.59 -8.73 -15.18
CA HIS A 104 18.09 -9.02 -16.52
C HIS A 104 17.18 -10.26 -16.62
N ILE A 105 16.48 -10.61 -15.52
CA ILE A 105 15.54 -11.72 -15.45
C ILE A 105 14.13 -11.20 -15.75
N LYS A 106 13.57 -11.62 -16.89
CA LYS A 106 12.22 -11.22 -17.30
C LYS A 106 11.16 -11.97 -16.49
N LEU A 107 10.53 -11.28 -15.53
CA LEU A 107 9.47 -11.85 -14.68
C LEU A 107 8.11 -11.17 -14.83
N THR A 108 7.90 -10.39 -15.89
CA THR A 108 6.65 -9.63 -16.13
C THR A 108 5.38 -10.48 -16.02
N ASN A 109 5.37 -11.69 -16.60
CA ASN A 109 4.19 -12.56 -16.52
C ASN A 109 3.88 -13.00 -15.08
N PHE A 110 4.93 -13.30 -14.31
CA PHE A 110 4.77 -13.63 -12.89
C PHE A 110 4.29 -12.42 -12.09
N TRP A 111 4.80 -11.23 -12.41
CA TRP A 111 4.32 -10.00 -11.80
C TRP A 111 2.82 -9.82 -12.00
N VAL A 112 2.35 -9.93 -13.26
CA VAL A 112 0.93 -9.77 -13.62
C VAL A 112 0.05 -10.79 -12.91
N VAL A 113 0.43 -12.07 -12.93
CA VAL A 113 -0.35 -13.13 -12.27
C VAL A 113 -0.42 -12.90 -10.76
N GLY A 114 0.70 -12.59 -10.11
CA GLY A 114 0.72 -12.31 -8.68
C GLY A 114 -0.04 -11.04 -8.32
N PHE A 115 0.02 -10.01 -9.15
CA PHE A 115 -0.75 -8.77 -8.96
C PHE A 115 -2.27 -9.00 -9.08
N LEU A 116 -2.72 -9.78 -10.06
CA LEU A 116 -4.13 -10.16 -10.18
C LEU A 116 -4.60 -10.99 -8.99
N PHE A 117 -3.80 -11.98 -8.58
CA PHE A 117 -4.11 -12.80 -7.41
C PHE A 117 -4.20 -11.93 -6.14
N PHE A 118 -3.29 -10.98 -5.99
CA PHE A 118 -3.31 -10.02 -4.90
C PHE A 118 -4.61 -9.19 -4.87
N ILE A 119 -5.10 -8.70 -6.02
CA ILE A 119 -6.38 -7.99 -6.10
C ILE A 119 -7.54 -8.88 -5.64
N VAL A 120 -7.56 -10.15 -6.09
CA VAL A 120 -8.62 -11.11 -5.70
C VAL A 120 -8.59 -11.35 -4.18
N CYS A 121 -7.42 -11.60 -3.61
CA CYS A 121 -7.26 -11.80 -2.17
C CYS A 121 -7.62 -10.56 -1.36
N ALA A 122 -7.18 -9.37 -1.78
CA ALA A 122 -7.52 -8.11 -1.14
C ALA A 122 -9.03 -7.86 -1.14
N SER A 123 -9.69 -8.14 -2.26
CA SER A 123 -11.13 -8.01 -2.42
C SER A 123 -11.87 -8.99 -1.50
N ALA A 124 -11.45 -10.26 -1.49
CA ALA A 124 -12.03 -11.29 -0.62
C ALA A 124 -11.85 -10.95 0.87
N HIS A 125 -10.69 -10.43 1.27
CA HIS A 125 -10.43 -10.01 2.64
C HIS A 125 -11.32 -8.81 3.05
N ILE A 126 -11.48 -7.81 2.18
CA ILE A 126 -12.42 -6.70 2.43
C ILE A 126 -13.85 -7.22 2.57
N CYS A 127 -14.31 -8.08 1.67
CA CYS A 127 -15.64 -8.68 1.74
C CYS A 127 -15.86 -9.46 3.05
N SER A 128 -14.87 -10.25 3.48
CA SER A 128 -14.91 -10.98 4.75
C SER A 128 -15.07 -10.03 5.94
N LEU A 129 -14.29 -8.94 6.00
CA LEU A 129 -14.41 -7.94 7.05
C LEU A 129 -15.78 -7.26 7.07
N LEU A 130 -16.37 -6.98 5.90
CA LEU A 130 -17.71 -6.40 5.80
C LEU A 130 -18.80 -7.38 6.29
N LEU A 131 -18.69 -8.65 5.92
CA LEU A 131 -19.61 -9.71 6.35
C LEU A 131 -19.56 -9.90 7.87
N MET A 132 -18.36 -9.96 8.45
CA MET A 132 -18.19 -10.08 9.90
C MET A 132 -18.72 -8.87 10.67
N SER A 133 -18.72 -7.67 10.08
CA SER A 133 -19.33 -6.49 10.71
C SER A 133 -20.86 -6.55 10.76
N SER A 134 -21.48 -7.40 9.93
CA SER A 134 -22.94 -7.51 9.76
C SER A 134 -23.56 -8.59 10.63
N THR A 135 -22.75 -9.48 11.21
CA THR A 135 -23.19 -10.51 12.15
C THR A 135 -23.22 -9.94 13.57
N PRO A 136 -24.38 -9.89 14.25
CA PRO A 136 -24.46 -9.46 15.65
C PRO A 136 -23.74 -10.50 16.53
N VAL A 137 -22.89 -10.02 17.43
CA VAL A 137 -22.31 -10.80 18.55
C VAL A 137 -23.30 -10.79 19.70
#